data_AF-A0A2N2GV43-F1
#
_entry.id   AF-A0A2N2GV43-F1
#
_cell.length_a   1.000
_cell.length_b   1.000
_cell.length_c   1.000
_cell.angle_alpha   90.00
_cell.angle_beta   90.00
_cell.angle_gamma   90.00
#
_symmetry.space_group_name_H-M   'P 1'
#
loop_
_entity.id
_entity.type
_entity.pdbx_description
1 polymer ?
#
loop_
_entity_poly.entity_id
_entity_poly.type
_entity_poly.pdbx_seq_one_letter_code
_entity_poly.pdbx_strand_id
1 'polypeptide(L)'
;MKPTRADPAKRHFRFEELFVALALESAFPGRMVRVHPAEAAVDLAPDVVVGRPSSPQIVVSVTRLSAQNAVQVKAWRDVYELLLYRRLHPAALVFRVLFGEPGAASWNRALERVFDAHLFVRDLPDGPACEHLLHVLTGRGRDIPLQAGRHDGDQAGRDFLLANLDGPSRACLGQLAGRLSCHGKVPGFSGLMSNQTALTEPFFPTALRRTIVLLGMFPELVASDARGRVMPGAAAEAWFRKAGLLASGGVLAQPWRQWAESAYAAVGRRTVVRLAAQAVAPSCRIRTRVQQVQRTLKHFEAWFDALAACDDPARAVAGRLGADPGVCAACGGHPVLLALRNLLKLDGGDAFGNARLLHQLHLGRDTSDLYRVSRWFSGEDVPDQVAPWENLWPWFERARAILGTTADLETRLFAPLFFDEAMKNRRIEPLGQLVRELVGDAGSWQVRHPTFLDPTGAVGTVRCFRVRNTVIHWKTAHDGHRDKTKELAAKGVAMRLAAPGERFVLLTDGDFNERDLGSLASSGGWDWVIPVSSWQKEGASVLRRL
;
A
#
# COMPACT_ATOMS: atom_id res chain seq x y z
N MET A 1 5.34 -1.86 25.83
CA MET A 1 5.84 -3.27 25.84
C MET A 1 6.11 -3.72 24.40
N LYS A 2 7.26 -4.33 24.13
CA LYS A 2 7.54 -4.97 22.82
C LYS A 2 6.52 -6.09 22.59
N PRO A 3 5.98 -6.29 21.37
CA PRO A 3 5.05 -7.38 21.09
C PRO A 3 5.71 -8.70 21.52
N THR A 4 5.03 -9.46 22.37
CA THR A 4 5.57 -10.71 22.88
C THR A 4 5.86 -11.65 21.72
N ARG A 5 7.12 -12.10 21.67
CA ARG A 5 7.73 -13.05 20.72
C ARG A 5 7.13 -14.47 20.83
N ALA A 6 5.84 -14.56 21.13
CA ALA A 6 5.07 -15.77 21.39
C ALA A 6 3.96 -15.99 20.34
N ASP A 7 4.02 -15.32 19.19
CA ASP A 7 3.09 -15.55 18.08
C ASP A 7 3.32 -16.97 17.50
N PRO A 8 2.34 -17.89 17.61
CA PRO A 8 2.45 -19.24 17.05
C PRO A 8 2.68 -19.23 15.54
N ALA A 9 2.14 -18.25 14.81
CA ALA A 9 2.31 -18.17 13.36
C ALA A 9 3.76 -17.87 12.97
N LYS A 10 4.43 -16.97 13.70
CA LYS A 10 5.87 -16.68 13.50
C LYS A 10 6.74 -17.86 13.86
N ARG A 11 6.41 -18.59 14.93
CA ARG A 11 7.14 -19.80 15.34
C ARG A 11 7.04 -20.92 14.31
N HIS A 12 5.85 -21.12 13.76
CA HIS A 12 5.64 -22.09 12.68
C HIS A 12 6.51 -21.78 11.46
N PHE A 13 6.52 -20.51 11.04
CA PHE A 13 7.33 -20.03 9.93
C PHE A 13 8.83 -20.33 10.14
N ARG A 14 9.34 -20.14 11.37
CA ARG A 14 10.73 -20.49 11.70
C ARG A 14 11.02 -21.99 11.54
N PHE A 15 10.09 -22.88 11.91
CA PHE A 15 10.31 -24.32 11.73
C PHE A 15 10.32 -24.74 10.27
N GLU A 16 9.47 -24.13 9.43
CA GLU A 16 9.50 -24.33 7.97
C GLU A 16 10.87 -23.91 7.39
N GLU A 17 11.41 -22.75 7.80
CA GLU A 17 12.72 -22.27 7.39
C GLU A 17 13.88 -23.16 7.86
N LEU A 18 13.83 -23.60 9.11
CA LEU A 18 14.82 -24.52 9.66
C LEU A 18 14.79 -25.87 8.95
N PHE A 19 13.61 -26.39 8.63
CA PHE A 19 13.47 -27.64 7.86
C PHE A 19 14.14 -27.52 6.49
N VAL A 20 13.91 -26.39 5.79
CA VAL A 20 14.56 -26.10 4.51
C VAL A 20 16.07 -25.93 4.66
N ALA A 21 16.54 -25.28 5.73
CA ALA A 21 17.97 -25.15 6.01
C ALA A 21 18.64 -26.51 6.21
N LEU A 22 18.02 -27.42 6.96
CA LEU A 22 18.52 -28.80 7.15
C LEU A 22 18.57 -29.56 5.82
N ALA A 23 17.55 -29.41 4.97
CA ALA A 23 17.55 -30.01 3.64
C ALA A 23 18.69 -29.46 2.75
N LEU A 24 19.00 -28.17 2.83
CA LEU A 24 20.13 -27.54 2.11
C LEU A 24 21.49 -28.01 2.64
N GLU A 25 21.63 -28.15 3.96
CA GLU A 25 22.86 -28.69 4.59
C GLU A 25 23.11 -30.13 4.11
N SER A 26 22.05 -30.93 4.00
CA SER A 26 22.12 -32.28 3.44
C SER A 26 22.38 -32.28 1.93
N ALA A 27 21.80 -31.36 1.16
CA ALA A 27 21.98 -31.26 -0.29
C ALA A 27 23.36 -30.74 -0.68
N PHE A 28 23.98 -29.91 0.16
CA PHE A 28 25.27 -29.28 -0.10
C PHE A 28 26.23 -29.38 1.10
N PRO A 29 26.74 -30.60 1.41
CA PRO A 29 27.61 -30.82 2.56
C PRO A 29 28.84 -29.91 2.56
N GLY A 30 29.18 -29.38 3.73
CA GLY A 30 30.34 -28.50 3.93
C GLY A 30 30.14 -27.04 3.48
N ARG A 31 28.98 -26.68 2.93
CA ARG A 31 28.63 -25.28 2.65
C ARG A 31 27.97 -24.64 3.86
N MET A 32 28.30 -23.38 4.11
CA MET A 32 27.68 -22.60 5.18
C MET A 32 26.25 -22.23 4.82
N VAL A 33 25.29 -22.67 5.64
CA VAL A 33 23.86 -22.34 5.51
C VAL A 33 23.46 -21.37 6.63
N ARG A 34 22.93 -20.21 6.24
CA ARG A 34 22.50 -19.14 7.14
C ARG A 34 21.00 -18.91 6.99
N VAL A 35 20.30 -18.86 8.10
CA VAL A 35 18.86 -18.55 8.19
C VAL A 35 18.76 -17.07 8.59
N HIS A 36 18.06 -16.25 7.79
CA HIS A 36 17.86 -14.80 8.00
C HIS A 36 19.16 -14.01 8.15
N PRO A 37 20.01 -13.90 7.11
CA PRO A 37 21.22 -13.09 7.21
C PRO A 37 20.87 -11.60 7.41
N ALA A 38 21.42 -10.99 8.46
CA ALA A 38 21.20 -9.58 8.80
C ALA A 38 21.68 -8.58 7.72
N GLU A 39 22.55 -9.01 6.81
CA GLU A 39 23.10 -8.23 5.71
C GLU A 39 22.47 -8.67 4.38
N ALA A 40 21.23 -8.27 4.13
CA ALA A 40 20.65 -8.38 2.80
C ALA A 40 21.03 -7.13 1.99
N ALA A 41 21.80 -7.30 0.90
CA ALA A 41 22.27 -6.20 0.05
C ALA A 41 21.15 -5.51 -0.77
N VAL A 42 19.90 -5.96 -0.62
CA VAL A 42 18.67 -5.48 -1.29
C VAL A 42 17.53 -5.56 -0.28
N ASP A 43 16.44 -4.80 -0.47
CA ASP A 43 15.20 -4.94 0.32
C ASP A 43 14.63 -6.38 0.37
N LEU A 44 15.11 -7.30 -0.49
CA LEU A 44 14.82 -8.74 -0.39
C LEU A 44 15.53 -9.28 0.85
N ALA A 45 14.78 -9.61 1.91
CA ALA A 45 15.30 -10.37 3.04
C ALA A 45 15.16 -11.87 2.73
N PRO A 46 16.22 -12.57 2.24
CA PRO A 46 16.12 -13.99 1.98
C PRO A 46 15.94 -14.78 3.27
N ASP A 47 15.10 -15.81 3.24
CA ASP A 47 14.84 -16.62 4.43
C ASP A 47 16.04 -17.54 4.75
N VAL A 48 16.66 -18.12 3.72
CA VAL A 48 17.86 -18.95 3.85
C VAL A 48 18.88 -18.64 2.74
N VAL A 49 20.16 -18.60 3.10
CA VAL A 49 21.28 -18.37 2.17
C VAL A 49 22.35 -19.43 2.34
N VAL A 50 22.82 -20.01 1.23
CA VAL A 50 24.01 -20.86 1.17
C VAL A 50 25.18 -20.05 0.63
N GLY A 51 26.30 -20.03 1.36
CA GLY A 51 27.46 -19.20 1.08
C GLY A 51 27.52 -17.93 1.95
N ARG A 52 28.29 -16.93 1.52
CA ARG A 52 28.42 -15.66 2.24
C ARG A 52 27.33 -14.69 1.79
N PRO A 53 26.72 -13.87 2.67
CA PRO A 53 25.69 -12.90 2.27
C PRO A 53 26.14 -11.92 1.17
N SER A 54 27.40 -11.50 1.19
CA SER A 54 28.01 -10.63 0.17
C SER A 54 28.34 -11.33 -1.15
N SER A 55 28.45 -12.66 -1.15
CA SER A 55 28.71 -13.49 -2.34
C SER A 55 27.89 -14.80 -2.26
N PRO A 56 26.55 -14.67 -2.34
CA PRO A 56 25.62 -15.77 -2.12
C PRO A 56 25.67 -16.75 -3.27
N GLN A 57 25.64 -18.05 -2.97
CA GLN A 57 25.61 -19.12 -3.97
C GLN A 57 24.19 -19.61 -4.21
N ILE A 58 23.40 -19.71 -3.15
CA ILE A 58 22.00 -20.12 -3.20
C ILE A 58 21.22 -19.22 -2.26
N VAL A 59 20.07 -18.75 -2.72
CA VAL A 59 19.06 -18.09 -1.90
C VAL A 59 17.79 -18.88 -1.95
N VAL A 60 17.14 -19.04 -0.80
CA VAL A 60 15.86 -19.72 -0.70
C VAL A 60 14.83 -18.81 -0.06
N SER A 61 13.71 -18.66 -0.76
CA SER A 61 12.49 -18.08 -0.20
C SER A 61 11.56 -19.21 0.25
N VAL A 62 11.15 -19.15 1.51
CA VAL A 62 10.24 -20.12 2.14
C VAL A 62 8.87 -19.47 2.20
N THR A 63 7.88 -20.05 1.51
CA THR A 63 6.52 -19.49 1.47
C THR A 63 5.50 -20.43 2.09
N ARG A 64 4.63 -19.90 2.95
CA ARG A 64 3.46 -20.63 3.47
C ARG A 64 2.16 -20.14 2.82
N LEU A 65 1.38 -21.05 2.23
CA LEU A 65 0.18 -20.69 1.45
C LEU A 65 -1.06 -20.38 2.29
N SER A 66 -1.09 -20.70 3.59
CA SER A 66 -2.20 -20.34 4.49
C SER A 66 -2.32 -18.83 4.75
N ALA A 67 -1.32 -18.03 4.37
CA ALA A 67 -1.34 -16.58 4.39
C ALA A 67 -1.71 -15.98 3.02
N GLN A 68 -2.51 -16.67 2.20
CA GLN A 68 -2.86 -16.36 0.80
C GLN A 68 -3.03 -14.87 0.46
N ASN A 69 -3.67 -14.07 1.32
CA ASN A 69 -3.83 -12.62 1.11
C ASN A 69 -2.51 -11.84 1.24
N ALA A 70 -1.70 -12.17 2.26
CA ALA A 70 -0.36 -11.61 2.42
C ALA A 70 0.60 -12.17 1.37
N VAL A 71 0.46 -13.44 1.00
CA VAL A 71 1.27 -14.11 -0.03
C VAL A 71 0.99 -13.52 -1.40
N GLN A 72 -0.26 -13.24 -1.79
CA GLN A 72 -0.50 -12.60 -3.08
C GLN A 72 0.13 -11.21 -3.12
N VAL A 73 -0.07 -10.38 -2.09
CA VAL A 73 0.46 -9.01 -2.04
C VAL A 73 1.98 -8.94 -1.85
N LYS A 74 2.59 -9.93 -1.18
CA LYS A 74 4.04 -10.06 -1.03
C LYS A 74 4.68 -10.74 -2.23
N ALA A 75 4.10 -11.81 -2.78
CA ALA A 75 4.73 -12.63 -3.82
C ALA A 75 5.10 -11.86 -5.08
N TRP A 76 4.29 -10.90 -5.57
CA TRP A 76 4.74 -10.08 -6.72
C TRP A 76 5.82 -9.07 -6.32
N ARG A 77 5.82 -8.54 -5.09
CA ARG A 77 6.94 -7.70 -4.59
C ARG A 77 8.22 -8.53 -4.48
N ASP A 78 8.12 -9.73 -3.91
CA ASP A 78 9.22 -10.68 -3.75
C ASP A 78 9.80 -11.04 -5.13
N VAL A 79 8.95 -11.20 -6.15
CA VAL A 79 9.42 -11.44 -7.53
C VAL A 79 10.24 -10.28 -8.07
N TYR A 80 9.82 -9.02 -7.89
CA TYR A 80 10.61 -7.87 -8.34
C TYR A 80 11.91 -7.71 -7.57
N GLU A 81 11.85 -7.81 -6.24
CA GLU A 81 13.03 -7.79 -5.38
C GLU A 81 14.00 -8.91 -5.74
N LEU A 82 13.48 -10.10 -6.08
CA LEU A 82 14.24 -11.21 -6.60
C LEU A 82 14.90 -10.89 -7.95
N LEU A 83 14.18 -10.25 -8.88
CA LEU A 83 14.80 -9.82 -10.14
C LEU A 83 15.95 -8.83 -9.90
N LEU A 84 15.77 -7.86 -9.00
CA LEU A 84 16.85 -6.94 -8.61
C LEU A 84 18.03 -7.70 -8.01
N TYR A 85 17.74 -8.65 -7.12
CA TYR A 85 18.74 -9.49 -6.49
C TYR A 85 19.54 -10.31 -7.51
N ARG A 86 18.88 -10.94 -8.48
CA ARG A 86 19.54 -11.71 -9.56
C ARG A 86 20.40 -10.84 -10.46
N ARG A 87 20.10 -9.55 -10.62
CA ARG A 87 20.97 -8.60 -11.34
C ARG A 87 22.27 -8.32 -10.59
N LEU A 88 22.20 -8.25 -9.25
CA LEU A 88 23.37 -8.02 -8.39
C LEU A 88 24.20 -9.30 -8.17
N HIS A 89 23.54 -10.46 -8.18
CA HIS A 89 24.16 -11.76 -7.98
C HIS A 89 23.81 -12.72 -9.13
N PRO A 90 24.31 -12.48 -10.36
CA PRO A 90 23.93 -13.24 -11.55
C PRO A 90 24.32 -14.72 -11.49
N ALA A 91 25.28 -15.09 -10.64
CA ALA A 91 25.72 -16.46 -10.45
C ALA A 91 24.97 -17.20 -9.32
N ALA A 92 24.13 -16.52 -8.54
CA ALA A 92 23.39 -17.15 -7.45
C ALA A 92 22.20 -17.95 -7.98
N LEU A 93 22.02 -19.16 -7.44
CA LEU A 93 20.80 -19.94 -7.62
C LEU A 93 19.72 -19.39 -6.67
N VAL A 94 18.48 -19.38 -7.12
CA VAL A 94 17.35 -18.91 -6.33
C VAL A 94 16.28 -19.98 -6.33
N PHE A 95 15.99 -20.49 -5.14
CA PHE A 95 14.98 -21.50 -4.91
C PHE A 95 13.79 -20.92 -4.19
N ARG A 96 12.64 -21.56 -4.41
CA ARG A 96 11.46 -21.36 -3.61
C ARG A 96 10.97 -22.69 -3.11
N VAL A 97 10.74 -22.75 -1.80
CA VAL A 97 10.15 -23.92 -1.14
C VAL A 97 8.83 -23.49 -0.51
N LEU A 98 7.75 -24.20 -0.86
CA LEU A 98 6.40 -23.86 -0.42
C LEU A 98 5.82 -24.94 0.49
N PHE A 99 5.13 -24.48 1.53
CA PHE A 99 4.34 -25.30 2.43
C PHE A 99 2.85 -24.95 2.27
N GLY A 100 2.00 -25.97 2.21
CA GLY A 100 0.55 -25.88 2.01
C GLY A 100 0.11 -26.22 0.60
N GLU A 101 -1.20 -26.11 0.37
CA GLU A 101 -1.81 -26.44 -0.93
C GLU A 101 -1.40 -25.45 -2.01
N PRO A 102 -0.99 -25.93 -3.21
CA PRO A 102 -0.57 -25.07 -4.30
C PRO A 102 -1.64 -24.02 -4.61
N GLY A 103 -1.19 -22.77 -4.80
CA GLY A 103 -2.05 -21.70 -5.29
C GLY A 103 -2.53 -21.97 -6.72
N ALA A 104 -3.20 -21.00 -7.33
CA ALA A 104 -3.68 -21.13 -8.70
C ALA A 104 -2.56 -21.51 -9.69
N ALA A 105 -2.79 -22.56 -10.49
CA ALA A 105 -1.79 -23.19 -11.36
C ALA A 105 -1.18 -22.25 -12.41
N SER A 106 -1.90 -21.23 -12.87
CA SER A 106 -1.35 -20.20 -13.76
C SER A 106 -0.26 -19.36 -13.09
N TRP A 107 -0.40 -19.06 -11.80
CA TRP A 107 0.59 -18.31 -11.04
C TRP A 107 1.81 -19.13 -10.68
N ASN A 108 1.63 -20.39 -10.26
CA ASN A 108 2.76 -21.27 -9.98
C ASN A 108 3.62 -21.47 -11.25
N ARG A 109 2.99 -21.69 -12.41
CA ARG A 109 3.69 -21.73 -13.71
C ARG A 109 4.42 -20.44 -14.07
N ALA A 110 3.86 -19.28 -13.71
CA ALA A 110 4.51 -18.00 -13.92
C ALA A 110 5.75 -17.83 -13.01
N LEU A 111 5.65 -18.29 -11.76
CA LEU A 111 6.73 -18.24 -10.78
C LEU A 111 7.83 -19.26 -11.05
N GLU A 112 7.51 -20.44 -11.55
CA GLU A 112 8.48 -21.45 -12.00
C GLU A 112 9.49 -20.90 -13.02
N ARG A 113 9.12 -19.84 -13.76
CA ARG A 113 10.02 -19.16 -14.70
C ARG A 113 11.01 -18.21 -14.03
N VAL A 114 10.84 -17.89 -12.75
CA VAL A 114 11.65 -16.90 -12.00
C VAL A 114 12.67 -17.60 -11.09
N PHE A 115 12.31 -18.76 -10.55
CA PHE A 115 13.15 -19.54 -9.65
C PHE A 115 13.87 -20.65 -10.41
N ASP A 116 15.09 -20.99 -10.00
CA ASP A 116 15.81 -22.15 -10.53
C ASP A 116 15.22 -23.47 -10.00
N ALA A 117 14.55 -23.41 -8.85
CA ALA A 117 13.75 -24.48 -8.28
C ALA A 117 12.49 -23.92 -7.63
N HIS A 118 11.34 -24.50 -7.94
CA HIS A 118 10.05 -24.16 -7.33
C HIS A 118 9.40 -25.44 -6.81
N LEU A 119 9.51 -25.68 -5.50
CA LEU A 119 9.20 -26.97 -4.89
C LEU A 119 8.08 -26.84 -3.85
N PHE A 120 7.09 -27.72 -3.95
CA PHE A 120 6.04 -27.87 -2.94
C PHE A 120 6.40 -29.04 -2.03
N VAL A 121 6.51 -28.78 -0.72
CA VAL A 121 6.80 -29.85 0.25
C VAL A 121 5.66 -30.85 0.29
N ARG A 122 4.41 -30.37 0.25
CA ARG A 122 3.20 -31.21 0.20
C ARG A 122 3.18 -32.21 -0.97
N ASP A 123 3.83 -31.88 -2.08
CA ASP A 123 3.87 -32.75 -3.28
C ASP A 123 4.97 -33.81 -3.21
N LEU A 124 5.85 -33.73 -2.21
CA LEU A 124 6.81 -34.80 -1.94
C LEU A 124 6.08 -35.98 -1.27
N PRO A 125 6.54 -37.21 -1.51
CA PRO A 125 6.17 -38.33 -0.65
C PRO A 125 6.40 -37.97 0.84
N ASP A 126 5.41 -38.28 1.68
CA ASP A 126 5.37 -37.90 3.11
C ASP A 126 5.27 -36.39 3.41
N GLY A 127 5.15 -35.54 2.38
CA GLY A 127 4.98 -34.10 2.48
C GLY A 127 3.84 -33.64 3.40
N PRO A 128 2.61 -34.17 3.26
CA PRO A 128 1.49 -33.82 4.14
C PRO A 128 1.73 -34.21 5.60
N ALA A 129 2.42 -35.34 5.85
CA ALA A 129 2.79 -35.78 7.19
C ALA A 129 3.83 -34.83 7.81
N CYS A 130 4.82 -34.40 7.01
CA CYS A 130 5.79 -33.40 7.42
C CYS A 130 5.13 -32.06 7.77
N GLU A 131 4.25 -31.54 6.92
CA GLU A 131 3.50 -30.30 7.19
C GLU A 131 2.69 -30.40 8.48
N HIS A 132 2.02 -31.53 8.70
CA HIS A 132 1.27 -31.79 9.91
C HIS A 132 2.19 -31.81 11.14
N LEU A 133 3.33 -32.49 11.08
CA LEU A 133 4.31 -32.52 12.17
C LEU A 133 4.80 -31.12 12.52
N LEU A 134 5.24 -30.32 11.53
CA LEU A 134 5.70 -28.95 11.77
C LEU A 134 4.60 -28.09 12.42
N HIS A 135 3.34 -28.32 12.04
CA HIS A 135 2.19 -27.67 12.68
C HIS A 135 2.01 -28.11 14.14
N VAL A 136 2.04 -29.41 14.42
CA VAL A 136 1.94 -29.97 15.77
C VAL A 136 3.07 -29.46 16.67
N LEU A 137 4.31 -29.46 16.18
CA LEU A 137 5.48 -28.97 16.93
C LEU A 137 5.35 -27.50 17.32
N THR A 138 4.66 -26.70 16.51
CA THR A 138 4.36 -25.29 16.85
C THR A 138 3.40 -25.19 18.04
N GLY A 139 2.43 -26.09 18.13
CA GLY A 139 1.43 -26.14 19.21
C GLY A 139 1.98 -26.59 20.58
N ARG A 140 3.18 -27.18 20.62
CA ARG A 140 3.80 -27.72 21.85
C ARG A 140 4.34 -26.68 22.84
N GLY A 141 4.14 -25.39 22.58
CA GLY A 141 4.14 -24.31 23.57
C GLY A 141 5.27 -24.29 24.61
N ARG A 142 5.12 -25.08 25.69
CA ARG A 142 5.99 -25.15 26.88
C ARG A 142 7.20 -26.08 26.73
N ASP A 143 7.18 -27.02 25.79
CA ASP A 143 8.26 -28.02 25.60
C ASP A 143 9.31 -27.57 24.56
N ILE A 144 9.05 -26.44 23.92
CA ILE A 144 9.97 -25.83 22.94
C ILE A 144 11.01 -25.03 23.74
N PRO A 145 12.32 -25.23 23.52
CA PRO A 145 13.36 -24.47 24.20
C PRO A 145 13.07 -22.97 24.16
N LEU A 146 13.30 -22.27 25.27
CA LEU A 146 13.02 -20.83 25.38
C LEU A 146 13.71 -20.00 24.28
N GLN A 147 14.76 -20.52 23.64
CA GLN A 147 15.48 -19.86 22.56
C GLN A 147 15.07 -20.34 21.14
N ALA A 148 14.33 -21.45 21.05
CA ALA A 148 13.90 -22.01 19.78
C ALA A 148 12.94 -21.05 19.04
N GLY A 149 13.29 -20.68 17.81
CA GLY A 149 12.61 -19.71 16.96
C GLY A 149 12.88 -18.24 17.28
N ARG A 150 13.89 -17.90 18.10
CA ARG A 150 14.12 -16.51 18.55
C ARG A 150 15.18 -15.70 17.78
N HIS A 151 16.16 -16.34 17.13
CA HIS A 151 17.30 -15.66 16.50
C HIS A 151 17.72 -16.28 15.16
N ASP A 152 18.43 -15.50 14.35
CA ASP A 152 19.02 -15.91 13.07
C ASP A 152 20.07 -17.01 13.34
N GLY A 153 19.92 -18.18 12.71
CA GLY A 153 20.83 -19.32 12.93
C GLY A 153 20.63 -20.08 14.25
N ASP A 154 19.44 -20.03 14.85
CA ASP A 154 19.10 -20.66 16.13
C ASP A 154 19.37 -22.18 16.18
N GLN A 155 20.53 -22.54 16.75
CA GLN A 155 20.96 -23.92 16.96
C GLN A 155 20.00 -24.71 17.85
N ALA A 156 19.40 -24.08 18.86
CA ALA A 156 18.46 -24.76 19.75
C ALA A 156 17.18 -25.17 19.01
N GLY A 157 16.68 -24.31 18.11
CA GLY A 157 15.57 -24.63 17.22
C GLY A 157 15.91 -25.76 16.24
N ARG A 158 17.14 -25.77 15.70
CA ARG A 158 17.64 -26.84 14.83
C ARG A 158 17.70 -28.19 15.53
N ASP A 159 18.36 -28.24 16.68
CA ASP A 159 18.53 -29.47 17.47
C ASP A 159 17.17 -30.00 17.92
N PHE A 160 16.27 -29.11 18.34
CA PHE A 160 14.89 -29.47 18.67
C PHE A 160 14.15 -30.08 17.48
N LEU A 161 14.21 -29.47 16.30
CA LEU A 161 13.56 -30.00 15.11
C LEU A 161 14.13 -31.38 14.76
N LEU A 162 15.45 -31.52 14.68
CA LEU A 162 16.13 -32.79 14.39
C LEU A 162 15.77 -33.92 15.37
N ALA A 163 15.64 -33.60 16.66
CA ALA A 163 15.24 -34.56 17.68
C ALA A 163 13.78 -35.02 17.54
N ASN A 164 12.92 -34.20 16.93
CA ASN A 164 11.49 -34.44 16.83
C ASN A 164 11.00 -34.87 15.43
N LEU A 165 11.88 -34.91 14.41
CA LEU A 165 11.52 -35.44 13.10
C LEU A 165 11.23 -36.96 13.19
N ASP A 166 10.01 -37.34 12.84
CA ASP A 166 9.59 -38.73 12.69
C ASP A 166 10.11 -39.35 11.38
N GLY A 167 9.90 -40.66 11.20
CA GLY A 167 10.35 -41.39 10.01
C GLY A 167 9.89 -40.77 8.69
N PRO A 168 8.58 -40.52 8.51
CA PRO A 168 8.04 -39.86 7.31
C PRO A 168 8.64 -38.47 7.06
N SER A 169 8.77 -37.63 8.10
CA SER A 169 9.32 -36.28 7.94
C SER A 169 10.81 -36.29 7.63
N ARG A 170 11.58 -37.27 8.14
CA ARG A 170 12.99 -37.50 7.73
C ARG A 170 13.09 -37.95 6.28
N ALA A 171 12.20 -38.84 5.84
CA ALA A 171 12.14 -39.27 4.44
C ALA A 171 11.82 -38.07 3.52
N CYS A 172 10.82 -37.26 3.89
CA CYS A 172 10.48 -36.02 3.20
C CYS A 172 11.68 -35.05 3.14
N LEU A 173 12.44 -34.90 4.24
CA LEU A 173 13.65 -34.07 4.28
C LEU A 173 14.71 -34.57 3.29
N GLY A 174 14.97 -35.88 3.28
CA GLY A 174 15.92 -36.50 2.35
C GLY A 174 15.50 -36.34 0.88
N GLN A 175 14.19 -36.41 0.60
CA GLN A 175 13.66 -36.18 -0.75
C GLN A 175 13.77 -34.71 -1.17
N LEU A 176 13.46 -33.78 -0.27
CA LEU A 176 13.66 -32.35 -0.52
C LEU A 176 15.13 -32.06 -0.80
N ALA A 177 16.05 -32.60 0.02
CA ALA A 177 17.50 -32.47 -0.18
C ALA A 177 17.93 -33.05 -1.55
N GLY A 178 17.43 -34.24 -1.89
CA GLY A 178 17.68 -34.87 -3.19
C GLY A 178 17.24 -33.98 -4.35
N ARG A 179 16.00 -33.44 -4.31
CA ARG A 179 15.50 -32.51 -5.31
C ARG A 179 16.36 -31.26 -5.42
N LEU A 180 16.67 -30.60 -4.30
CA LEU A 180 17.52 -29.40 -4.25
C LEU A 180 18.91 -29.65 -4.85
N SER A 181 19.49 -30.83 -4.60
CA SER A 181 20.81 -31.21 -5.14
C SER A 181 20.84 -31.41 -6.66
N CYS A 182 19.68 -31.75 -7.26
CA CYS A 182 19.55 -31.97 -8.70
C CYS A 182 19.44 -30.69 -9.52
N HIS A 183 19.14 -29.54 -8.90
CA HIS A 183 19.05 -28.27 -9.63
C HIS A 183 20.45 -27.76 -10.02
N GLY A 184 20.58 -27.39 -11.30
CA GLY A 184 21.84 -27.22 -12.02
C GLY A 184 22.85 -26.28 -11.35
N LYS A 185 24.14 -26.53 -11.58
CA LYS A 185 25.26 -25.67 -11.10
C LYS A 185 25.22 -24.25 -11.69
N VAL A 186 24.44 -24.04 -12.74
CA VAL A 186 24.32 -22.78 -13.46
C VAL A 186 22.88 -22.29 -13.31
N PRO A 187 22.68 -21.00 -12.98
CA PRO A 187 21.35 -20.39 -12.96
C PRO A 187 20.61 -20.63 -14.28
N GLY A 188 19.41 -21.21 -14.20
CA GLY A 188 18.54 -21.49 -15.36
C GLY A 188 17.75 -20.26 -15.81
N PHE A 189 17.79 -19.18 -15.03
CA PHE A 189 17.07 -17.94 -15.33
C PHE A 189 17.76 -17.13 -16.44
N SER A 190 17.27 -17.30 -17.68
CA SER A 190 17.37 -16.26 -18.69
C SER A 190 16.35 -15.20 -18.33
N GLY A 191 16.77 -14.17 -17.60
CA GLY A 191 15.80 -13.29 -16.97
C GLY A 191 14.85 -12.59 -17.94
N LEU A 192 13.84 -11.92 -17.39
CA LEU A 192 13.24 -10.78 -18.09
C LEU A 192 14.40 -9.79 -18.29
N MET A 193 15.10 -9.94 -19.41
CA MET A 193 15.98 -8.92 -19.95
C MET A 193 15.18 -7.64 -19.93
N SER A 194 15.82 -6.50 -19.63
CA SER A 194 15.18 -5.21 -19.83
C SER A 194 14.92 -5.04 -21.33
N ASN A 195 13.89 -5.69 -21.84
CA ASN A 195 13.30 -5.34 -23.11
C ASN A 195 12.92 -3.88 -22.95
N GLN A 196 13.44 -3.05 -23.83
CA GLN A 196 13.52 -1.60 -23.69
C GLN A 196 12.14 -1.04 -23.37
N THR A 197 11.85 -0.83 -22.09
CA THR A 197 10.61 -0.16 -21.70
C THR A 197 10.70 1.24 -22.26
N ALA A 198 9.78 1.59 -23.15
CA ALA A 198 9.73 2.93 -23.70
C ALA A 198 9.15 3.86 -22.63
N LEU A 199 9.93 4.84 -22.20
CA LEU A 199 9.47 5.97 -21.41
C LEU A 199 9.19 7.12 -22.38
N THR A 200 7.94 7.59 -22.45
CA THR A 200 7.62 8.73 -23.33
C THR A 200 8.08 10.04 -22.70
N GLU A 201 8.81 10.86 -23.45
CA GLU A 201 9.19 12.22 -23.05
C GLU A 201 8.12 13.24 -23.49
N PRO A 202 8.04 14.45 -22.89
CA PRO A 202 8.76 14.93 -21.71
C PRO A 202 8.03 14.61 -20.40
N PHE A 203 8.79 14.49 -19.31
CA PHE A 203 8.25 14.43 -17.96
C PHE A 203 8.16 15.83 -17.35
N PHE A 204 7.00 16.17 -16.80
CA PHE A 204 6.87 17.23 -15.81
C PHE A 204 5.84 16.84 -14.76
N PRO A 205 5.99 17.29 -13.50
CA PRO A 205 4.98 17.03 -12.48
C PRO A 205 3.62 17.61 -12.86
N THR A 206 2.59 16.80 -12.73
CA THR A 206 1.20 17.14 -13.01
C THR A 206 0.36 16.87 -11.78
N ALA A 207 -0.54 17.80 -11.47
CA ALA A 207 -1.51 17.66 -10.40
C ALA A 207 -2.90 17.40 -11.00
N LEU A 208 -2.99 16.49 -11.98
CA LEU A 208 -4.21 16.32 -12.78
C LEU A 208 -5.39 15.98 -11.89
N ARG A 209 -5.28 14.92 -11.07
CA ARG A 209 -6.35 14.53 -10.15
C ARG A 209 -6.74 15.64 -9.20
N ARG A 210 -5.77 16.34 -8.60
CA ARG A 210 -6.03 17.45 -7.68
C ARG A 210 -6.80 18.57 -8.39
N THR A 211 -6.40 18.90 -9.61
CA THR A 211 -7.08 19.91 -10.42
C THR A 211 -8.52 19.49 -10.74
N ILE A 212 -8.75 18.25 -11.18
CA ILE A 212 -10.09 17.74 -11.46
C ILE A 212 -10.99 17.77 -10.22
N VAL A 213 -10.45 17.38 -9.06
CA VAL A 213 -11.20 17.40 -7.80
C VAL A 213 -11.54 18.84 -7.40
N LEU A 214 -10.55 19.74 -7.41
CA LEU A 214 -10.72 21.16 -7.06
C LEU A 214 -11.78 21.82 -7.93
N LEU A 215 -11.66 21.68 -9.25
CA LEU A 215 -12.60 22.25 -10.21
C LEU A 215 -13.99 21.59 -10.13
N GLY A 216 -14.06 20.30 -9.77
CA GLY A 216 -15.34 19.64 -9.50
C GLY A 216 -16.01 20.12 -8.21
N MET A 217 -15.24 20.47 -7.18
CA MET A 217 -15.77 21.05 -5.94
C MET A 217 -16.34 22.45 -6.16
N PHE A 218 -15.73 23.19 -7.08
CA PHE A 218 -16.03 24.58 -7.39
C PHE A 218 -16.06 24.79 -8.92
N PRO A 219 -17.15 24.38 -9.58
CA PRO A 219 -17.29 24.51 -11.03
C PRO A 219 -17.17 25.97 -11.51
N GLU A 220 -17.42 26.95 -10.63
CA GLU A 220 -17.25 28.36 -10.91
C GLU A 220 -15.78 28.72 -11.21
N LEU A 221 -14.82 27.92 -10.72
CA LEU A 221 -13.39 28.06 -11.00
C LEU A 221 -13.00 27.60 -12.41
N VAL A 222 -13.88 26.86 -13.10
CA VAL A 222 -13.65 26.33 -14.45
C VAL A 222 -13.69 27.44 -15.52
N ALA A 223 -14.43 28.51 -15.23
CA ALA A 223 -14.59 29.69 -16.08
C ALA A 223 -13.47 30.72 -15.87
N SER A 224 -12.21 30.30 -15.80
CA SER A 224 -11.08 31.23 -15.73
C SER A 224 -10.80 31.88 -17.08
N ASP A 225 -10.60 33.20 -17.15
CA ASP A 225 -10.20 33.84 -18.41
C ASP A 225 -8.80 33.38 -18.86
N ALA A 226 -8.32 33.85 -20.02
CA ALA A 226 -6.98 33.51 -20.51
C ALA A 226 -5.83 33.95 -19.57
N ARG A 227 -6.12 34.78 -18.56
CA ARG A 227 -5.18 35.28 -17.54
C ARG A 227 -5.36 34.56 -16.20
N GLY A 228 -6.23 33.56 -16.12
CA GLY A 228 -6.50 32.79 -14.91
C GLY A 228 -7.43 33.47 -13.91
N ARG A 229 -8.12 34.56 -14.30
CA ARG A 229 -9.08 35.24 -13.43
C ARG A 229 -10.39 34.47 -13.36
N VAL A 230 -10.85 34.22 -12.16
CA VAL A 230 -12.14 33.60 -11.86
C VAL A 230 -13.16 34.72 -11.64
N MET A 231 -14.36 34.57 -12.19
CA MET A 231 -15.49 35.47 -11.92
C MET A 231 -16.56 34.77 -11.06
N PRO A 232 -16.29 34.48 -9.77
CA PRO A 232 -17.30 33.89 -8.91
C PRO A 232 -18.30 34.96 -8.47
N GLY A 233 -19.51 34.55 -8.06
CA GLY A 233 -20.40 35.46 -7.33
C GLY A 233 -19.75 35.96 -6.03
N ALA A 234 -20.05 37.19 -5.61
CA ALA A 234 -19.36 37.87 -4.50
C ALA A 234 -19.27 37.05 -3.19
N ALA A 235 -20.31 36.28 -2.86
CA ALA A 235 -20.34 35.43 -1.66
C ALA A 235 -19.38 34.21 -1.77
N ALA A 236 -19.20 33.65 -2.96
CA ALA A 236 -18.25 32.57 -3.20
C ALA A 236 -16.81 33.09 -3.22
N GLU A 237 -16.59 34.31 -3.70
CA GLU A 237 -15.27 34.95 -3.72
C GLU A 237 -14.69 35.13 -2.32
N ALA A 238 -15.47 35.65 -1.37
CA ALA A 238 -15.05 35.85 0.01
C ALA A 238 -14.65 34.53 0.67
N TRP A 239 -15.44 33.47 0.43
CA TRP A 239 -15.14 32.13 0.92
C TRP A 239 -13.85 31.57 0.30
N PHE A 240 -13.65 31.71 -1.02
CA PHE A 240 -12.45 31.25 -1.69
C PHE A 240 -11.18 31.97 -1.24
N ARG A 241 -11.25 33.28 -1.01
CA ARG A 241 -10.13 34.04 -0.44
C ARG A 241 -9.83 33.57 0.98
N LYS A 242 -10.84 33.41 1.84
CA LYS A 242 -10.67 32.88 3.20
C LYS A 242 -10.03 31.48 3.17
N ALA A 243 -10.45 30.61 2.26
CA ALA A 243 -9.89 29.27 2.09
C ALA A 243 -8.49 29.24 1.46
N GLY A 244 -7.88 30.40 1.14
CA GLY A 244 -6.57 30.48 0.50
C GLY A 244 -6.55 29.93 -0.93
N LEU A 245 -7.71 29.86 -1.59
CA LEU A 245 -7.86 29.38 -2.96
C LEU A 245 -7.69 30.51 -3.98
N LEU A 246 -8.08 31.73 -3.62
CA LEU A 246 -7.91 32.93 -4.46
C LEU A 246 -6.94 33.91 -3.81
N ALA A 247 -6.03 34.44 -4.63
CA ALA A 247 -5.19 35.59 -4.31
C ALA A 247 -5.94 36.91 -4.56
N SER A 248 -5.29 38.03 -4.28
CA SER A 248 -5.79 39.35 -4.66
C SER A 248 -6.05 39.43 -6.17
N GLY A 249 -7.17 40.06 -6.55
CA GLY A 249 -7.56 40.21 -7.96
C GLY A 249 -8.25 38.99 -8.59
N GLY A 250 -8.75 38.04 -7.80
CA GLY A 250 -9.62 36.95 -8.28
C GLY A 250 -8.90 35.83 -9.04
N VAL A 251 -7.57 35.73 -8.88
CA VAL A 251 -6.76 34.67 -9.49
C VAL A 251 -6.56 33.54 -8.50
N LEU A 252 -6.43 32.29 -8.97
CA LEU A 252 -6.04 31.17 -8.09
C LEU A 252 -4.72 31.49 -7.36
N ALA A 253 -4.68 31.23 -6.06
CA ALA A 253 -3.48 31.33 -5.25
C ALA A 253 -2.52 30.17 -5.55
N GLN A 254 -1.23 30.33 -5.19
CA GLN A 254 -0.29 29.21 -5.20
C GLN A 254 -0.59 28.24 -4.04
N PRO A 255 -0.41 26.91 -4.19
CA PRO A 255 0.07 26.20 -5.39
C PRO A 255 -1.05 25.82 -6.39
N TRP A 256 -2.31 26.16 -6.11
CA TRP A 256 -3.49 25.75 -6.90
C TRP A 256 -3.40 26.20 -8.36
N ARG A 257 -2.91 27.42 -8.57
CA ARG A 257 -2.69 27.98 -9.90
C ARG A 257 -1.71 27.13 -10.72
N GLN A 258 -0.54 26.81 -10.16
CA GLN A 258 0.45 25.98 -10.82
C GLN A 258 -0.13 24.60 -11.17
N TRP A 259 -0.93 24.02 -10.29
CA TRP A 259 -1.59 22.73 -10.55
C TRP A 259 -2.53 22.79 -11.75
N ALA A 260 -3.38 23.82 -11.80
CA ALA A 260 -4.29 24.03 -12.91
C ALA A 260 -3.54 24.25 -14.23
N GLU A 261 -2.52 25.11 -14.22
CA GLU A 261 -1.66 25.38 -15.38
C GLU A 261 -0.99 24.09 -15.89
N SER A 262 -0.38 23.29 -15.01
CA SER A 262 0.23 22.01 -15.38
C SER A 262 -0.78 21.00 -15.93
N ALA A 263 -1.99 20.92 -15.35
CA ALA A 263 -3.04 20.01 -15.84
C ALA A 263 -3.56 20.44 -17.22
N TYR A 264 -3.76 21.74 -17.44
CA TYR A 264 -4.14 22.29 -18.74
C TYR A 264 -3.07 22.07 -19.80
N ALA A 265 -1.79 22.22 -19.44
CA ALA A 265 -0.67 21.93 -20.33
C ALA A 265 -0.55 20.43 -20.68
N ALA A 266 -0.91 19.54 -19.76
CA ALA A 266 -0.78 18.09 -19.94
C ALA A 266 -1.88 17.48 -20.83
N VAL A 267 -3.14 17.82 -20.59
CA VAL A 267 -4.29 17.16 -21.24
C VAL A 267 -5.23 18.12 -22.00
N GLY A 268 -5.01 19.43 -21.85
CA GLY A 268 -5.78 20.46 -22.52
C GLY A 268 -7.00 20.94 -21.73
N ARG A 269 -7.34 22.21 -21.94
CA ARG A 269 -8.45 22.89 -21.25
C ARG A 269 -9.79 22.18 -21.40
N ARG A 270 -10.17 21.82 -22.63
CA ARG A 270 -11.45 21.13 -22.92
C ARG A 270 -11.57 19.81 -22.14
N THR A 271 -10.49 19.04 -22.08
CA THR A 271 -10.43 17.75 -21.38
C THR A 271 -10.59 17.94 -19.88
N VAL A 272 -9.85 18.89 -19.29
CA VAL A 272 -9.93 19.22 -17.86
C VAL A 272 -11.35 19.65 -17.47
N VAL A 273 -11.98 20.53 -18.25
CA VAL A 273 -13.36 21.01 -18.03
C VAL A 273 -14.34 19.84 -18.00
N ARG A 274 -14.25 18.93 -18.97
CA ARG A 274 -15.14 17.76 -19.05
C ARG A 274 -14.93 16.80 -17.87
N LEU A 275 -13.69 16.50 -17.52
CA LEU A 275 -13.36 15.63 -16.38
C LEU A 275 -13.83 16.26 -15.05
N ALA A 276 -13.69 17.58 -14.88
CA ALA A 276 -14.19 18.30 -13.73
C ALA A 276 -15.73 18.20 -13.62
N ALA A 277 -16.44 18.34 -14.74
CA ALA A 277 -17.90 18.18 -14.78
C ALA A 277 -18.35 16.79 -14.31
N GLN A 278 -17.64 15.73 -14.69
CA GLN A 278 -17.90 14.36 -14.22
C GLN A 278 -17.57 14.18 -12.73
N ALA A 279 -16.63 14.95 -12.21
CA ALA A 279 -16.20 14.89 -10.82
C ALA A 279 -17.07 15.72 -9.86
N VAL A 280 -18.01 16.55 -10.33
CA VAL A 280 -18.81 17.46 -9.47
C VAL A 280 -19.50 16.72 -8.32
N ALA A 281 -20.35 15.74 -8.64
CA ALA A 281 -21.10 14.99 -7.62
C ALA A 281 -20.19 14.27 -6.59
N PRO A 282 -19.14 13.51 -6.99
CA PRO A 282 -18.25 12.90 -6.00
C PRO A 282 -17.39 13.93 -5.24
N SER A 283 -17.05 15.06 -5.85
CA SER A 283 -16.30 16.17 -5.22
C SER A 283 -17.14 16.96 -4.22
N CYS A 284 -18.45 17.12 -4.43
CA CYS A 284 -19.35 17.80 -3.47
C CYS A 284 -19.29 17.17 -2.08
N ARG A 285 -19.09 15.85 -1.98
CA ARG A 285 -18.92 15.17 -0.68
C ARG A 285 -17.67 15.63 0.06
N ILE A 286 -16.59 15.93 -0.65
CA ILE A 286 -15.35 16.48 -0.08
C ILE A 286 -15.61 17.90 0.45
N ARG A 287 -16.37 18.71 -0.30
CA ARG A 287 -16.82 20.03 0.15
C ARG A 287 -17.68 19.94 1.41
N THR A 288 -18.61 18.99 1.48
CA THR A 288 -19.38 18.71 2.70
C THR A 288 -18.47 18.33 3.85
N ARG A 289 -17.43 17.51 3.62
CA ARG A 289 -16.47 17.11 4.64
C ARG A 289 -15.66 18.29 5.18
N VAL A 290 -15.23 19.19 4.31
CA VAL A 290 -14.57 20.45 4.72
C VAL A 290 -15.49 21.29 5.61
N GLN A 291 -16.76 21.45 5.21
CA GLN A 291 -17.76 22.17 6.02
C GLN A 291 -18.08 21.49 7.35
N GLN A 292 -18.06 20.15 7.39
CA GLN A 292 -18.17 19.40 8.63
C GLN A 292 -17.00 19.70 9.56
N VAL A 293 -15.76 19.74 9.07
CA VAL A 293 -14.60 20.10 9.89
C VAL A 293 -14.75 21.51 10.49
N GLN A 294 -15.22 22.50 9.72
CA GLN A 294 -15.50 23.83 10.25
C GLN A 294 -16.55 23.80 11.37
N ARG A 295 -17.65 23.06 11.20
CA ARG A 295 -18.67 22.88 12.25
C ARG A 295 -18.06 22.20 13.47
N THR A 296 -17.30 21.14 13.26
CA THR A 296 -16.63 20.35 14.28
C THR A 296 -15.64 21.19 15.11
N LEU A 297 -14.86 22.09 14.49
CA LEU A 297 -13.99 23.01 15.23
C LEU A 297 -14.76 23.97 16.14
N LYS A 298 -15.89 24.51 15.67
CA LYS A 298 -16.74 25.37 16.51
C LYS A 298 -17.29 24.65 17.74
N HIS A 299 -17.63 23.37 17.60
CA HIS A 299 -18.05 22.54 18.73
C HIS A 299 -16.87 22.22 19.65
N PHE A 300 -15.67 22.07 19.09
CA PHE A 300 -14.46 21.80 19.85
C PHE A 300 -14.09 22.97 20.77
N GLU A 301 -14.18 24.22 20.31
CA GLU A 301 -14.00 25.42 21.14
C GLU A 301 -14.98 25.43 22.33
N ALA A 302 -16.28 25.36 22.05
CA ALA A 302 -17.32 25.35 23.08
C ALA A 302 -17.14 24.19 24.08
N TRP A 303 -16.64 23.05 23.63
CA TRP A 303 -16.36 21.89 24.46
C TRP A 303 -15.14 22.11 25.37
N PHE A 304 -14.08 22.76 24.87
CA PHE A 304 -12.95 23.18 25.69
C PHE A 304 -13.34 24.20 26.75
N ASP A 305 -14.16 25.17 26.39
CA ASP A 305 -14.65 26.17 27.33
C ASP A 305 -15.49 25.49 28.43
N ALA A 306 -16.35 24.54 28.05
CA ALA A 306 -17.14 23.75 28.98
C ALA A 306 -16.30 22.85 29.89
N LEU A 307 -15.19 22.28 29.41
CA LEU A 307 -14.27 21.49 30.23
C LEU A 307 -13.38 22.35 31.12
N ALA A 308 -12.92 23.51 30.63
CA ALA A 308 -12.11 24.44 31.41
C ALA A 308 -12.90 25.03 32.60
N ALA A 309 -14.22 25.02 32.52
CA ALA A 309 -15.12 25.40 33.62
C ALA A 309 -15.39 24.29 34.65
N CYS A 310 -14.87 23.07 34.44
CA CYS A 310 -14.98 21.97 35.41
C CYS A 310 -13.82 22.00 36.43
N ASP A 311 -14.09 21.56 37.66
CA ASP A 311 -13.07 21.46 38.71
C ASP A 311 -12.00 20.39 38.41
N ASP A 312 -12.39 19.31 37.72
CA ASP A 312 -11.49 18.26 37.20
C ASP A 312 -11.80 18.00 35.71
N PRO A 313 -11.22 18.80 34.81
CA PRO A 313 -11.47 18.70 33.37
C PRO A 313 -11.09 17.33 32.78
N ALA A 314 -10.04 16.69 33.29
CA ALA A 314 -9.56 15.41 32.79
C ALA A 314 -10.60 14.30 33.06
N ARG A 315 -11.17 14.28 34.26
CA ARG A 315 -12.23 13.34 34.63
C ARG A 315 -13.58 13.66 33.97
N ALA A 316 -13.84 14.92 33.66
CA ALA A 316 -15.07 15.37 32.99
C ALA A 316 -15.15 14.98 31.49
N VAL A 317 -14.03 14.59 30.87
CA VAL A 317 -13.97 14.19 29.45
C VAL A 317 -14.96 13.05 29.13
N ALA A 318 -15.06 12.02 29.98
CA ALA A 318 -15.88 10.84 29.74
C ALA A 318 -17.38 11.18 29.59
N GLY A 319 -17.91 12.02 30.49
CA GLY A 319 -19.33 12.43 30.45
C GLY A 319 -19.65 13.36 29.27
N ARG A 320 -18.65 14.07 28.74
CA ARG A 320 -18.81 15.04 27.65
C ARG A 320 -18.55 14.44 26.26
N LEU A 321 -18.04 13.21 26.17
CA LEU A 321 -17.92 12.43 24.93
C LEU A 321 -19.16 11.59 24.62
N GLY A 322 -20.19 11.62 25.48
CA GLY A 322 -21.53 11.11 25.17
C GLY A 322 -22.26 12.03 24.20
N ALA A 323 -21.81 12.12 22.94
CA ALA A 323 -22.44 12.97 21.94
C ALA A 323 -23.83 12.43 21.52
N ASP A 324 -24.77 13.33 21.31
CA ASP A 324 -26.08 13.03 20.71
C ASP A 324 -25.88 12.37 19.32
N PRO A 325 -26.46 11.19 19.05
CA PRO A 325 -26.43 10.54 17.75
C PRO A 325 -26.80 11.48 16.58
N GLY A 326 -27.71 12.43 16.79
CA GLY A 326 -28.09 13.44 15.79
C GLY A 326 -26.94 14.39 15.41
N VAL A 327 -26.12 14.79 16.39
CA VAL A 327 -24.93 15.64 16.17
C VAL A 327 -23.83 14.86 15.45
N CYS A 328 -23.62 13.59 15.83
CA CYS A 328 -22.70 12.69 15.15
C CYS A 328 -23.09 12.47 13.68
N ALA A 329 -24.37 12.25 13.40
CA ALA A 329 -24.88 12.12 12.04
C ALA A 329 -24.64 13.39 11.20
N ALA A 330 -24.90 14.57 11.77
CA ALA A 330 -24.68 15.85 11.09
C ALA A 330 -23.18 16.12 10.80
N CYS A 331 -22.29 15.68 11.69
CA CYS A 331 -20.84 15.86 11.55
C CYS A 331 -20.16 14.74 10.72
N GLY A 332 -20.90 13.70 10.35
CA GLY A 332 -20.33 12.51 9.69
C GLY A 332 -19.31 11.81 10.58
N GLY A 333 -19.62 11.74 11.87
CA GLY A 333 -18.78 11.15 12.91
C GLY A 333 -18.71 11.95 14.21
N HIS A 334 -18.03 11.40 15.23
CA HIS A 334 -17.92 12.06 16.52
C HIS A 334 -17.13 13.38 16.40
N PRO A 335 -17.74 14.55 16.64
CA PRO A 335 -17.13 15.86 16.33
C PRO A 335 -15.83 16.07 17.08
N VAL A 336 -15.81 15.85 18.41
CA VAL A 336 -14.61 16.06 19.22
C VAL A 336 -13.42 15.23 18.74
N LEU A 337 -13.62 13.92 18.53
CA LEU A 337 -12.58 13.02 18.02
C LEU A 337 -12.10 13.44 16.62
N LEU A 338 -13.01 13.84 15.73
CA LEU A 338 -12.67 14.31 14.39
C LEU A 338 -11.86 15.63 14.41
N ALA A 339 -12.24 16.60 15.25
CA ALA A 339 -11.48 17.83 15.46
C ALA A 339 -10.07 17.53 15.98
N LEU A 340 -9.98 16.73 17.06
CA LEU A 340 -8.72 16.35 17.69
C LEU A 340 -7.76 15.70 16.67
N ARG A 341 -8.28 14.76 15.87
CA ARG A 341 -7.51 14.11 14.81
C ARG A 341 -7.00 15.10 13.77
N ASN A 342 -7.84 16.04 13.33
CA ASN A 342 -7.47 16.99 12.28
C ASN A 342 -6.48 18.06 12.78
N LEU A 343 -6.62 18.54 14.01
CA LEU A 343 -5.69 19.49 14.63
C LEU A 343 -4.31 18.86 14.83
N LEU A 344 -4.24 17.63 15.33
CA LEU A 344 -2.96 16.95 15.55
C LEU A 344 -2.23 16.63 14.23
N LYS A 345 -2.95 16.40 13.13
CA LYS A 345 -2.34 16.26 11.79
C LYS A 345 -1.57 17.51 11.34
N LEU A 346 -1.94 18.71 11.78
CA LEU A 346 -1.24 19.95 11.40
C LEU A 346 0.18 20.02 11.95
N ASP A 347 0.44 19.38 13.09
CA ASP A 347 1.72 19.43 13.80
C ASP A 347 2.64 18.26 13.43
N GLY A 348 2.59 17.84 12.15
CA GLY A 348 3.30 16.65 11.66
C GLY A 348 2.78 15.32 12.23
N GLY A 349 1.58 15.33 12.84
CA GLY A 349 0.98 14.20 13.53
C GLY A 349 0.53 13.08 12.59
N ASP A 350 1.18 11.94 12.81
CA ASP A 350 1.04 10.61 12.24
C ASP A 350 -0.34 10.21 11.67
N ALA A 351 -0.30 9.49 10.55
CA ALA A 351 -1.45 8.76 9.97
C ALA A 351 -2.01 7.64 10.88
N PHE A 352 -1.46 7.48 12.09
CA PHE A 352 -1.76 6.44 13.09
C PHE A 352 -2.58 6.95 14.29
N GLY A 353 -3.39 8.00 14.12
CA GLY A 353 -4.29 8.51 15.15
C GLY A 353 -5.12 7.43 15.84
N ASN A 354 -5.61 6.42 15.10
CA ASN A 354 -6.40 5.32 15.66
C ASN A 354 -5.56 4.41 16.57
N ALA A 355 -4.34 4.03 16.17
CA ALA A 355 -3.48 3.14 16.96
C ALA A 355 -2.94 3.80 18.23
N ARG A 356 -2.63 5.10 18.16
CA ARG A 356 -2.24 5.89 19.33
C ARG A 356 -3.42 6.19 20.26
N LEU A 357 -4.60 6.50 19.71
CA LEU A 357 -5.83 6.66 20.50
C LEU A 357 -6.14 5.38 21.27
N LEU A 358 -6.09 4.24 20.58
CA LEU A 358 -6.19 2.91 21.19
C LEU A 358 -5.19 2.73 22.33
N HIS A 359 -3.91 3.00 22.07
CA HIS A 359 -2.85 2.89 23.08
C HIS A 359 -3.13 3.74 24.33
N GLN A 360 -3.56 4.99 24.18
CA GLN A 360 -3.85 5.89 25.30
C GLN A 360 -5.10 5.47 26.08
N LEU A 361 -6.10 4.94 25.40
CA LEU A 361 -7.31 4.41 26.03
C LEU A 361 -7.12 2.98 26.58
N HIS A 362 -5.91 2.41 26.50
CA HIS A 362 -5.62 1.01 26.85
C HIS A 362 -6.52 -0.01 26.11
N LEU A 363 -6.96 0.36 24.91
CA LEU A 363 -7.71 -0.47 23.97
C LEU A 363 -6.70 -0.98 22.93
N GLY A 364 -6.71 -2.24 22.54
CA GLY A 364 -5.67 -2.75 21.63
C GLY A 364 -5.32 -4.21 21.86
N ARG A 365 -6.34 -5.06 21.98
CA ARG A 365 -6.14 -6.50 22.12
C ARG A 365 -6.13 -7.24 20.79
N ASP A 366 -6.62 -6.65 19.68
CA ASP A 366 -6.49 -7.17 18.30
C ASP A 366 -6.95 -6.16 17.22
N THR A 367 -7.06 -6.61 15.96
CA THR A 367 -7.58 -5.84 14.81
C THR A 367 -9.06 -5.42 14.94
N SER A 368 -9.85 -6.05 15.81
CA SER A 368 -11.25 -5.69 16.04
C SER A 368 -11.38 -4.35 16.77
N ASP A 369 -10.41 -4.01 17.64
CA ASP A 369 -10.36 -2.72 18.33
C ASP A 369 -10.11 -1.54 17.38
N LEU A 370 -9.29 -1.73 16.34
CA LEU A 370 -9.09 -0.73 15.28
C LEU A 370 -10.37 -0.47 14.49
N TYR A 371 -11.14 -1.52 14.23
CA TYR A 371 -12.44 -1.41 13.56
C TYR A 371 -13.45 -0.68 14.46
N ARG A 372 -13.53 -1.07 15.74
CA ARG A 372 -14.38 -0.44 16.76
C ARG A 372 -14.11 1.06 16.90
N VAL A 373 -12.84 1.46 17.03
CA VAL A 373 -12.48 2.89 17.09
C VAL A 373 -12.78 3.63 15.79
N SER A 374 -12.60 2.98 14.63
CA SER A 374 -12.98 3.58 13.35
C SER A 374 -14.49 3.85 13.28
N ARG A 375 -15.32 2.99 13.90
CA ARG A 375 -16.76 3.19 14.02
C ARG A 375 -17.15 4.32 14.97
N TRP A 376 -16.36 4.57 16.01
CA TRP A 376 -16.53 5.79 16.83
C TRP A 376 -16.25 7.06 16.02
N PHE A 377 -15.18 7.06 15.22
CA PHE A 377 -14.87 8.19 14.34
C PHE A 377 -15.92 8.41 13.25
N SER A 378 -16.60 7.38 12.76
CA SER A 378 -17.72 7.51 11.81
C SER A 378 -19.07 7.74 12.47
N GLY A 379 -19.14 7.63 13.80
CA GLY A 379 -20.37 7.82 14.58
C GLY A 379 -21.34 6.63 14.45
N GLU A 380 -20.88 5.51 13.88
CA GLU A 380 -21.65 4.27 13.76
C GLU A 380 -21.79 3.54 15.11
N ASP A 381 -20.84 3.73 16.02
CA ASP A 381 -20.86 3.19 17.38
C ASP A 381 -20.61 4.31 18.40
N VAL A 382 -21.21 4.18 19.58
CA VAL A 382 -20.96 5.08 20.71
C VAL A 382 -19.58 4.75 21.31
N PRO A 383 -18.75 5.76 21.65
CA PRO A 383 -17.49 5.53 22.35
C PRO A 383 -17.69 4.74 23.65
N ASP A 384 -16.74 3.86 23.98
CA ASP A 384 -16.80 3.02 25.18
C ASP A 384 -16.81 3.88 26.45
N GLN A 385 -17.89 3.82 27.22
CA GLN A 385 -18.08 4.68 28.40
C GLN A 385 -17.11 4.36 29.54
N VAL A 386 -16.52 3.15 29.57
CA VAL A 386 -15.59 2.73 30.62
C VAL A 386 -14.12 2.87 30.21
N ALA A 387 -13.83 3.39 29.01
CA ALA A 387 -12.46 3.69 28.62
C ALA A 387 -11.88 4.83 29.48
N PRO A 388 -10.56 4.82 29.77
CA PRO A 388 -9.89 5.85 30.55
C PRO A 388 -9.71 7.14 29.71
N TRP A 389 -10.81 7.85 29.47
CA TRP A 389 -10.85 9.04 28.62
C TRP A 389 -10.00 10.20 29.13
N GLU A 390 -9.75 10.24 30.44
CA GLU A 390 -8.82 11.16 31.10
C GLU A 390 -7.40 11.07 30.53
N ASN A 391 -6.99 9.92 30.00
CA ASN A 391 -5.67 9.75 29.36
C ASN A 391 -5.51 10.56 28.07
N LEU A 392 -6.61 11.07 27.51
CA LEU A 392 -6.56 11.96 26.35
C LEU A 392 -6.31 13.42 26.73
N TRP A 393 -6.30 13.78 28.02
CA TRP A 393 -6.12 15.15 28.46
C TRP A 393 -4.88 15.85 27.86
N PRO A 394 -3.69 15.24 27.80
CA PRO A 394 -2.52 15.87 27.17
C PRO A 394 -2.72 16.14 25.66
N TRP A 395 -3.53 15.32 24.97
CA TRP A 395 -3.84 15.54 23.56
C TRP A 395 -4.78 16.73 23.40
N PHE A 396 -5.73 16.85 24.33
CA PHE A 396 -6.63 17.99 24.39
C PHE A 396 -5.85 19.30 24.64
N GLU A 397 -4.97 19.35 25.63
CA GLU A 397 -4.14 20.53 25.88
C GLU A 397 -3.32 20.94 24.65
N ARG A 398 -2.70 19.97 23.97
CA ARG A 398 -1.96 20.23 22.73
C ARG A 398 -2.86 20.77 21.62
N ALA A 399 -4.03 20.17 21.41
CA ALA A 399 -4.96 20.62 20.39
C ALA A 399 -5.52 22.03 20.68
N ARG A 400 -5.77 22.36 21.95
CA ARG A 400 -6.16 23.71 22.38
C ARG A 400 -5.05 24.72 22.14
N ALA A 401 -3.80 24.36 22.46
CA ALA A 401 -2.65 25.21 22.19
C ALA A 401 -2.52 25.51 20.69
N ILE A 402 -2.70 24.50 19.82
CA ILE A 402 -2.72 24.69 18.36
C ILE A 402 -3.87 25.63 17.95
N LEU A 403 -5.09 25.38 18.43
CA LEU A 403 -6.28 26.18 18.12
C LEU A 403 -6.09 27.67 18.48
N GLY A 404 -5.59 27.96 19.68
CA GLY A 404 -5.42 29.33 20.17
C GLY A 404 -4.24 30.09 19.55
N THR A 405 -3.26 29.40 18.96
CA THR A 405 -2.04 30.03 18.40
C THR A 405 -2.01 30.03 16.87
N THR A 406 -2.87 29.25 16.22
CA THR A 406 -2.86 29.09 14.77
C THR A 406 -3.80 30.08 14.09
N ALA A 407 -3.24 31.18 13.59
CA ALA A 407 -3.96 32.07 12.67
C ALA A 407 -4.43 31.31 11.41
N ASP A 408 -5.62 31.66 10.94
CA ASP A 408 -6.26 31.08 9.74
C ASP A 408 -6.31 29.54 9.75
N LEU A 409 -6.64 28.98 10.91
CA LEU A 409 -6.71 27.53 11.13
C LEU A 409 -7.57 26.80 10.08
N GLU A 410 -8.70 27.37 9.68
CA GLU A 410 -9.56 26.81 8.63
C GLU A 410 -8.79 26.60 7.31
N THR A 411 -7.98 27.59 6.91
CA THR A 411 -7.16 27.58 5.69
C THR A 411 -6.03 26.56 5.81
N ARG A 412 -5.39 26.48 6.97
CA ARG A 412 -4.32 25.51 7.25
C ARG A 412 -4.83 24.06 7.27
N LEU A 413 -6.08 23.83 7.69
CA LEU A 413 -6.72 22.51 7.61
C LEU A 413 -7.23 22.17 6.22
N PHE A 414 -7.58 23.19 5.42
CA PHE A 414 -8.18 22.99 4.11
C PHE A 414 -7.28 22.20 3.17
N ALA A 415 -6.02 22.63 2.98
CA ALA A 415 -5.14 21.98 2.00
C ALA A 415 -4.79 20.51 2.35
N PRO A 416 -4.43 20.16 3.60
CA PRO A 416 -4.21 18.76 3.98
C PRO A 416 -5.47 17.90 3.90
N LEU A 417 -6.64 18.43 4.28
CA LEU A 417 -7.90 17.69 4.20
C LEU A 417 -8.33 17.47 2.76
N PHE A 418 -8.23 18.51 1.93
CA PHE A 418 -8.43 18.41 0.49
C PHE A 418 -7.54 17.32 -0.09
N PHE A 419 -6.26 17.32 0.26
CA PHE A 419 -5.32 16.31 -0.20
C PHE A 419 -5.76 14.90 0.23
N ASP A 420 -6.00 14.69 1.53
CA ASP A 420 -6.42 13.40 2.08
C ASP A 420 -7.68 12.85 1.37
N GLU A 421 -8.70 13.70 1.23
CA GLU A 421 -9.99 13.32 0.62
C GLU A 421 -9.88 13.13 -0.90
N ALA A 422 -9.15 14.01 -1.60
CA ALA A 422 -8.92 13.90 -3.03
C ALA A 422 -8.17 12.60 -3.37
N MET A 423 -7.18 12.23 -2.56
CA MET A 423 -6.38 11.02 -2.78
C MET A 423 -7.13 9.73 -2.40
N LYS A 424 -7.99 9.75 -1.39
CA LYS A 424 -8.78 8.58 -0.96
C LYS A 424 -10.02 8.30 -1.81
N ASN A 425 -10.60 9.31 -2.45
CA ASN A 425 -11.86 9.15 -3.18
C ASN A 425 -11.71 8.35 -4.49
N ARG A 426 -11.94 7.03 -4.43
CA ARG A 426 -11.82 6.12 -5.58
C ARG A 426 -12.85 6.33 -6.69
N ARG A 427 -13.85 7.22 -6.51
CA ARG A 427 -14.83 7.52 -7.57
C ARG A 427 -14.28 8.47 -8.63
N ILE A 428 -13.20 9.19 -8.32
CA ILE A 428 -12.56 10.14 -9.22
C ILE A 428 -11.29 9.48 -9.79
N GLU A 429 -11.36 9.04 -11.04
CA GLU A 429 -10.26 8.32 -11.74
C GLU A 429 -9.93 8.96 -13.10
N PRO A 430 -9.30 10.15 -13.13
CA PRO A 430 -9.09 10.90 -14.38
C PRO A 430 -8.27 10.13 -15.42
N LEU A 431 -7.19 9.47 -15.00
CA LEU A 431 -6.35 8.66 -15.90
C LEU A 431 -7.14 7.52 -16.55
N GLY A 432 -8.00 6.87 -15.77
CA GLY A 432 -8.85 5.81 -16.28
C GLY A 432 -9.82 6.34 -17.35
N GLN A 433 -10.47 7.47 -17.08
CA GLN A 433 -11.37 8.11 -18.05
C GLN A 433 -10.64 8.55 -19.32
N LEU A 434 -9.39 9.03 -19.21
CA LEU A 434 -8.55 9.36 -20.37
C LEU A 434 -8.25 8.13 -21.24
N VAL A 435 -7.90 7.00 -20.62
CA VAL A 435 -7.70 5.73 -21.34
C VAL A 435 -8.98 5.32 -22.07
N ARG A 436 -10.14 5.41 -21.39
CA ARG A 436 -11.43 5.07 -21.99
C ARG A 436 -11.74 5.91 -23.22
N GLU A 437 -11.53 7.21 -23.16
CA GLU A 437 -11.81 8.11 -24.28
C GLU A 437 -10.88 7.90 -25.46
N LEU A 438 -9.63 7.50 -25.18
CA LEU A 438 -8.66 7.28 -26.22
C LEU A 438 -8.91 5.99 -26.99
N VAL A 439 -9.30 4.92 -26.29
CA VAL A 439 -9.51 3.61 -26.92
C VAL A 439 -10.97 3.33 -27.26
N GLY A 440 -11.92 4.09 -26.71
CA GLY A 440 -13.35 3.94 -26.96
C GLY A 440 -13.91 2.59 -26.49
N ASP A 441 -14.93 2.11 -27.21
CA ASP A 441 -15.63 0.85 -26.89
C ASP A 441 -14.88 -0.41 -27.37
N ALA A 442 -13.69 -0.25 -27.97
CA ALA A 442 -12.89 -1.34 -28.52
C ALA A 442 -12.22 -2.23 -27.44
N GLY A 443 -12.42 -1.93 -26.16
CA GLY A 443 -11.80 -2.63 -25.04
C GLY A 443 -12.75 -2.91 -23.89
N SER A 444 -12.34 -3.84 -23.03
CA SER A 444 -13.07 -4.16 -21.80
C SER A 444 -12.56 -3.33 -20.63
N TRP A 445 -13.51 -2.62 -20.01
CA TRP A 445 -13.25 -1.79 -18.83
C TRP A 445 -13.23 -2.63 -17.56
N GLN A 446 -12.32 -2.32 -16.64
CA GLN A 446 -12.23 -2.97 -15.32
C GLN A 446 -12.03 -4.49 -15.37
N VAL A 447 -11.13 -4.95 -16.24
CA VAL A 447 -10.68 -6.33 -16.19
C VAL A 447 -9.89 -6.54 -14.90
N ARG A 448 -10.05 -7.72 -14.28
CA ARG A 448 -9.24 -8.10 -13.11
C ARG A 448 -7.79 -8.24 -13.56
N HIS A 449 -6.89 -7.63 -12.80
CA HIS A 449 -5.46 -7.71 -13.07
C HIS A 449 -5.02 -9.20 -13.15
N PRO A 450 -4.22 -9.59 -14.17
CA PRO A 450 -3.93 -11.00 -14.49
C PRO A 450 -3.34 -11.86 -13.35
N THR A 451 -2.86 -11.23 -12.29
CA THR A 451 -2.31 -11.88 -11.09
C THR A 451 -3.37 -12.23 -10.03
N PHE A 452 -4.63 -11.81 -10.17
CA PHE A 452 -5.71 -12.13 -9.22
C PHE A 452 -6.57 -13.26 -9.77
N LEU A 453 -6.61 -14.36 -9.02
CA LEU A 453 -7.04 -15.67 -9.51
C LEU A 453 -8.27 -16.24 -8.80
N ASP A 454 -8.90 -15.47 -7.91
CA ASP A 454 -10.17 -15.85 -7.30
C ASP A 454 -11.31 -14.98 -7.85
N PRO A 455 -12.28 -15.55 -8.61
CA PRO A 455 -13.50 -14.88 -9.07
C PRO A 455 -14.39 -14.39 -7.90
N THR A 456 -14.34 -15.05 -6.75
CA THR A 456 -15.24 -14.84 -5.61
C THR A 456 -14.65 -13.98 -4.49
N GLY A 457 -13.32 -13.87 -4.43
CA GLY A 457 -12.62 -13.10 -3.41
C GLY A 457 -12.76 -11.59 -3.59
N ALA A 458 -13.17 -10.90 -2.53
CA ALA A 458 -13.20 -9.44 -2.42
C ALA A 458 -11.79 -8.78 -2.37
N VAL A 459 -10.76 -9.47 -2.84
CA VAL A 459 -9.35 -9.12 -2.64
C VAL A 459 -8.91 -8.10 -3.70
N GLY A 460 -8.55 -6.90 -3.25
CA GLY A 460 -7.72 -5.90 -3.94
C GLY A 460 -7.82 -5.84 -5.46
N THR A 461 -8.98 -5.51 -6.03
CA THR A 461 -9.10 -5.34 -7.48
C THR A 461 -8.20 -4.20 -7.97
N VAL A 462 -7.16 -4.57 -8.72
CA VAL A 462 -6.38 -3.62 -9.52
C VAL A 462 -7.06 -3.54 -10.89
N ARG A 463 -7.50 -2.33 -11.24
CA ARG A 463 -8.23 -2.09 -12.50
C ARG A 463 -7.24 -1.94 -13.65
N CYS A 464 -7.50 -2.64 -14.73
CA CYS A 464 -6.88 -2.39 -16.02
C CYS A 464 -7.94 -2.28 -17.12
N PHE A 465 -7.49 -1.80 -18.27
CA PHE A 465 -8.25 -1.74 -19.50
C PHE A 465 -7.56 -2.65 -20.51
N ARG A 466 -8.30 -3.57 -21.14
CA ARG A 466 -7.73 -4.50 -22.12
C ARG A 466 -8.27 -4.19 -23.51
N VAL A 467 -7.35 -4.13 -24.47
CA VAL A 467 -7.62 -3.88 -25.90
C VAL A 467 -6.83 -4.91 -26.67
N ARG A 468 -7.51 -5.89 -27.26
CA ARG A 468 -6.84 -7.03 -27.93
C ARG A 468 -5.82 -7.67 -26.96
N ASN A 469 -4.53 -7.66 -27.30
CA ASN A 469 -3.42 -8.17 -26.48
C ASN A 469 -2.70 -7.10 -25.65
N THR A 470 -3.18 -5.86 -25.63
CA THR A 470 -2.61 -4.75 -24.84
C THR A 470 -3.42 -4.55 -23.55
N VAL A 471 -2.75 -4.56 -22.41
CA VAL A 471 -3.30 -4.30 -21.08
C VAL A 471 -2.74 -2.99 -20.56
N ILE A 472 -3.63 -2.03 -20.35
CA ILE A 472 -3.31 -0.69 -19.87
C ILE A 472 -3.68 -0.61 -18.39
N HIS A 473 -2.68 -0.46 -17.54
CA HIS A 473 -2.86 -0.12 -16.13
C HIS A 473 -2.63 1.38 -15.93
N TRP A 474 -3.33 1.98 -14.97
CA TRP A 474 -3.08 3.36 -14.59
C TRP A 474 -2.94 3.49 -13.08
N LYS A 475 -2.07 4.40 -12.67
CA LYS A 475 -1.91 4.74 -11.27
C LYS A 475 -1.75 6.22 -11.08
N THR A 476 -2.71 6.81 -10.38
CA THR A 476 -2.46 8.08 -9.69
C THR A 476 -1.60 7.77 -8.47
N ALA A 477 -0.61 8.61 -8.14
CA ALA A 477 -0.06 8.54 -6.79
C ALA A 477 -1.24 8.70 -5.82
N HIS A 478 -1.26 7.97 -4.71
CA HIS A 478 -2.22 8.20 -3.66
C HIS A 478 -1.44 8.52 -2.40
N ASP A 479 -1.93 9.48 -1.63
CA ASP A 479 -1.47 9.83 -0.28
C ASP A 479 -0.01 10.32 -0.18
N GLY A 480 0.60 10.75 -1.28
CA GLY A 480 2.00 11.23 -1.27
C GLY A 480 3.03 10.18 -0.86
N HIS A 481 2.62 8.91 -0.74
CA HIS A 481 3.51 7.83 -0.34
C HIS A 481 4.44 7.45 -1.50
N ARG A 482 5.75 7.68 -1.27
CA ARG A 482 6.88 7.31 -2.14
C ARG A 482 6.98 5.80 -2.44
N ASP A 483 6.23 4.95 -1.75
CA ASP A 483 6.42 3.49 -1.80
C ASP A 483 5.53 2.75 -2.83
N LYS A 484 5.10 3.45 -3.90
CA LYS A 484 4.33 2.82 -4.99
C LYS A 484 5.16 2.47 -6.21
N THR A 485 6.35 3.03 -6.37
CA THR A 485 7.23 2.73 -7.51
C THR A 485 7.62 1.25 -7.51
N LYS A 486 8.10 0.75 -6.37
CA LYS A 486 8.39 -0.67 -6.15
C LYS A 486 7.15 -1.54 -6.35
N GLU A 487 6.02 -1.11 -5.79
CA GLU A 487 4.73 -1.78 -5.95
C GLU A 487 4.34 -1.94 -7.43
N LEU A 488 4.45 -0.87 -8.22
CA LEU A 488 4.09 -0.86 -9.63
C LEU A 488 5.10 -1.60 -10.51
N ALA A 489 6.40 -1.48 -10.23
CA ALA A 489 7.43 -2.26 -10.90
C ALA A 489 7.16 -3.77 -10.73
N ALA A 490 6.87 -4.17 -9.49
CA ALA A 490 6.49 -5.53 -9.13
C ALA A 490 5.21 -6.03 -9.81
N LYS A 491 4.18 -5.18 -9.91
CA LYS A 491 2.97 -5.50 -10.67
C LYS A 491 3.23 -5.72 -12.15
N GLY A 492 4.00 -4.84 -12.79
CA GLY A 492 4.38 -4.98 -14.20
C GLY A 492 5.06 -6.32 -14.47
N VAL A 493 6.04 -6.66 -13.64
CA VAL A 493 6.77 -7.94 -13.75
C VAL A 493 5.83 -9.14 -13.59
N ALA A 494 4.99 -9.12 -12.56
CA ALA A 494 4.06 -10.20 -12.31
C ALA A 494 3.05 -10.39 -13.45
N MET A 495 2.56 -9.31 -14.05
CA MET A 495 1.71 -9.38 -15.24
C MET A 495 2.44 -9.99 -16.43
N ARG A 496 3.68 -9.57 -16.69
CA ARG A 496 4.50 -10.12 -17.78
C ARG A 496 4.68 -11.63 -17.66
N LEU A 497 4.96 -12.10 -16.45
CA LEU A 497 5.16 -13.53 -16.19
C LEU A 497 3.86 -14.32 -16.37
N ALA A 498 2.74 -13.77 -15.91
CA ALA A 498 1.42 -14.40 -16.01
C ALA A 498 0.87 -14.44 -17.45
N ALA A 499 1.17 -13.42 -18.26
CA ALA A 499 0.67 -13.29 -19.62
C ALA A 499 1.78 -12.77 -20.57
N PRO A 500 2.76 -13.61 -20.93
CA PRO A 500 3.94 -13.19 -21.69
C PRO A 500 3.64 -12.75 -23.13
N GLY A 501 2.49 -13.15 -23.70
CA GLY A 501 2.04 -12.73 -25.03
C GLY A 501 1.31 -11.39 -25.05
N GLU A 502 1.05 -10.79 -23.88
CA GLU A 502 0.40 -9.48 -23.76
C GLU A 502 1.42 -8.35 -23.73
N ARG A 503 0.98 -7.16 -24.16
CA ARG A 503 1.70 -5.90 -24.01
C ARG A 503 1.16 -5.16 -22.79
N PHE A 504 2.03 -4.67 -21.91
CA PHE A 504 1.66 -3.96 -20.69
C PHE A 504 2.07 -2.49 -20.76
N VAL A 505 1.09 -1.60 -20.60
CA VAL A 505 1.29 -0.15 -20.57
C VAL A 505 0.91 0.38 -19.20
N LEU A 506 1.76 1.23 -18.62
CA LEU A 506 1.48 1.94 -17.37
C LEU A 506 1.30 3.44 -17.64
N LEU A 507 0.11 3.97 -17.34
CA LEU A 507 -0.16 5.40 -17.32
C LEU A 507 -0.01 5.94 -15.89
N THR A 508 0.85 6.94 -15.67
CA THR A 508 1.08 7.55 -14.34
C THR A 508 0.63 9.01 -14.30
N ASP A 509 0.20 9.49 -13.13
CA ASP A 509 0.03 10.94 -12.88
C ASP A 509 1.40 11.54 -12.52
N GLY A 510 1.58 12.85 -12.60
CA GLY A 510 2.89 13.48 -12.43
C GLY A 510 3.34 13.68 -10.98
N ASP A 511 2.89 12.83 -10.07
CA ASP A 511 3.43 12.69 -8.72
C ASP A 511 4.61 11.68 -8.67
N PHE A 512 4.84 10.90 -9.74
CA PHE A 512 6.04 10.06 -9.92
C PHE A 512 7.16 10.91 -10.49
N ASN A 513 8.33 10.98 -9.85
CA ASN A 513 9.46 11.76 -10.36
C ASN A 513 10.26 10.98 -11.42
N GLU A 514 11.28 11.60 -12.02
CA GLU A 514 12.14 10.96 -13.03
C GLU A 514 12.81 9.67 -12.55
N ARG A 515 13.27 9.64 -11.29
CA ARG A 515 13.85 8.44 -10.68
C ARG A 515 12.82 7.31 -10.55
N ASP A 516 11.58 7.64 -10.21
CA ASP A 516 10.48 6.68 -10.16
C ASP A 516 10.19 6.11 -11.55
N LEU A 517 10.08 6.98 -12.56
CA LEU A 517 9.85 6.58 -13.94
C LEU A 517 10.99 5.71 -14.49
N GLY A 518 12.24 6.05 -14.21
CA GLY A 518 13.40 5.24 -14.55
C GLY A 518 13.41 3.87 -13.86
N SER A 519 12.97 3.81 -12.61
CA SER A 519 12.81 2.55 -11.87
C SER A 519 11.70 1.67 -12.46
N LEU A 520 10.56 2.27 -12.83
CA LEU A 520 9.47 1.57 -13.52
C LEU A 520 9.91 1.07 -14.90
N ALA A 521 10.62 1.90 -15.67
CA ALA A 521 11.15 1.53 -16.97
C ALA A 521 12.19 0.40 -16.88
N SER A 522 13.11 0.47 -15.92
CA SER A 522 14.13 -0.56 -15.72
C SER A 522 13.61 -1.86 -15.07
N SER A 523 12.35 -1.90 -14.64
CA SER A 523 11.76 -3.09 -13.99
C SER A 523 11.66 -4.31 -14.92
N GLY A 524 11.55 -4.09 -16.24
CA GLY A 524 11.31 -5.15 -17.24
C GLY A 524 9.88 -5.70 -17.25
N GLY A 525 8.99 -5.13 -16.42
CA GLY A 525 7.60 -5.53 -16.37
C GLY A 525 6.71 -4.87 -17.42
N TRP A 526 7.00 -3.62 -17.74
CA TRP A 526 6.20 -2.76 -18.61
C TRP A 526 6.81 -2.69 -20.01
N ASP A 527 6.01 -2.65 -21.06
CA ASP A 527 6.51 -2.28 -22.39
C ASP A 527 6.60 -0.75 -22.51
N TRP A 528 5.66 -0.04 -21.88
CA TRP A 528 5.59 1.42 -21.92
C TRP A 528 5.22 1.99 -20.55
N VAL A 529 5.92 3.05 -20.16
CA VAL A 529 5.54 3.92 -19.05
C VAL A 529 5.24 5.30 -19.62
N ILE A 530 4.01 5.76 -19.46
CA ILE A 530 3.50 7.00 -20.03
C ILE A 530 3.11 7.91 -18.87
N PRO A 531 3.90 8.94 -18.53
CA PRO A 531 3.44 9.99 -17.63
C PRO A 531 2.36 10.83 -18.31
N VAL A 532 1.32 11.23 -17.57
CA VAL A 532 0.23 12.04 -18.15
C VAL A 532 0.70 13.41 -18.67
N SER A 533 1.87 13.89 -18.25
CA SER A 533 2.52 15.06 -18.84
C SER A 533 2.84 14.91 -20.32
N SER A 534 3.06 13.68 -20.81
CA SER A 534 3.27 13.42 -22.24
C SER A 534 1.96 13.19 -23.00
N TRP A 535 0.79 13.24 -22.35
CA TRP A 535 -0.50 12.82 -22.92
C TRP A 535 -0.84 13.55 -24.22
N GLN A 536 -0.74 14.89 -24.27
CA GLN A 536 -0.99 15.65 -25.50
C GLN A 536 0.08 15.50 -26.58
N LYS A 537 1.24 14.92 -26.26
CA LYS A 537 2.38 14.76 -27.17
C LYS A 537 2.51 13.30 -27.57
N GLU A 538 3.60 12.66 -27.16
CA GLU A 538 3.92 11.29 -27.51
C GLU A 538 2.93 10.29 -26.89
N GLY A 539 2.47 10.50 -25.65
CA GLY A 539 1.65 9.55 -24.90
C GLY A 539 0.35 9.13 -25.59
N ALA A 540 -0.47 10.09 -26.07
CA ALA A 540 -1.70 9.74 -26.80
C ALA A 540 -1.40 9.13 -28.17
N SER A 541 -0.34 9.57 -28.85
CA SER A 541 0.07 9.00 -30.15
C SER A 541 0.47 7.54 -30.01
N VAL A 542 1.22 7.21 -28.98
CA VAL A 542 1.62 5.84 -28.61
C VAL A 542 0.40 4.96 -28.38
N LEU A 543 -0.50 5.39 -27.51
CA LEU A 543 -1.68 4.61 -27.16
C LEU A 543 -2.65 4.43 -28.34
N ARG A 544 -2.63 5.32 -29.35
CA ARG A 544 -3.37 5.14 -30.60
C ARG A 544 -2.70 4.16 -31.57
N ARG A 545 -1.38 4.02 -31.52
CA ARG A 545 -0.62 3.08 -32.35
C ARG A 545 -0.71 1.64 -31.84
N LEU A 546 -0.76 1.49 -30.52
CA LEU A 546 -0.98 0.21 -29.82
C LEU A 546 -2.41 -0.27 -29.97
#